data_AF-A0A1Q7ALG9-F1
#
_entry.id   AF-A0A1Q7ALG9-F1
#
_cell.length_a   1.000
_cell.length_b   1.000
_cell.length_c   1.000
_cell.angle_alpha   90.00
_cell.angle_beta   90.00
_cell.angle_gamma   90.00
#
_symmetry.space_group_name_H-M   'P 1'
#
loop_
_entity.id
_entity.type
_entity.pdbx_description
1 polymer ?
#
loop_
_entity_poly.entity_id
_entity_poly.type
_entity_poly.pdbx_seq_one_letter_code
_entity_poly.pdbx_strand_id
1 'polypeptide(L)' 'MRMTRRGLLKTAGFASVAKRRSAATVGREGGRFVSLIGANEWFHNPRDRWPDAVNVGAVSRFAKGAADLALAVANQLS' A
#
# COMPACT_ATOMS: atom_id res chain seq x y z
N MET A 1 21.87 9.57 -44.49
CA MET A 1 20.60 8.80 -44.44
C MET A 1 20.27 8.53 -42.97
N ARG A 2 19.29 9.24 -42.40
CA ARG A 2 19.03 9.33 -40.95
C ARG A 2 17.84 8.44 -40.61
N MET A 3 18.06 7.34 -39.90
CA MET A 3 16.99 6.43 -39.47
C MET A 3 16.64 6.75 -38.00
N THR A 4 15.53 7.44 -37.79
CA THR A 4 15.01 7.80 -36.47
C THR A 4 14.44 6.57 -35.78
N ARG A 5 15.06 6.12 -34.68
CA ARG A 5 14.45 5.14 -33.76
C ARG A 5 13.30 5.83 -33.03
N ARG A 6 12.07 5.68 -33.52
CA ARG A 6 10.87 6.02 -32.76
C ARG A 6 10.85 5.15 -31.49
N GLY A 7 11.00 5.79 -30.35
CA GLY A 7 10.93 5.18 -29.03
C GLY A 7 9.58 4.51 -28.82
N LEU A 8 9.62 3.19 -28.67
CA LEU A 8 8.52 2.44 -28.10
C LEU A 8 8.65 2.57 -26.57
N LEU A 9 8.15 3.68 -26.01
CA LEU A 9 7.84 3.72 -24.58
C LEU A 9 6.69 2.73 -24.38
N LYS A 10 7.02 1.46 -24.08
CA LYS A 10 6.09 0.58 -23.40
C LYS A 10 5.89 1.22 -22.03
N THR A 11 4.79 1.95 -21.88
CA THR A 11 4.20 2.24 -20.57
C THR A 11 4.00 0.90 -19.89
N ALA A 12 4.98 0.48 -19.08
CA ALA A 12 4.85 -0.64 -18.18
C ALA A 12 3.69 -0.27 -17.26
N GLY A 13 2.51 -0.82 -17.55
CA GLY A 13 1.32 -0.60 -16.75
C GLY A 13 1.66 -0.91 -15.30
N PHE A 14 1.31 0.02 -14.41
CA PHE A 14 1.33 -0.18 -12.97
C PHE A 14 0.26 -1.21 -12.60
N ALA A 15 0.50 -2.48 -12.93
CA ALA A 15 -0.24 -3.61 -12.42
C ALA A 15 0.66 -4.35 -11.43
N SER A 16 1.05 -3.67 -10.35
CA SER A 16 1.47 -4.38 -9.15
C SER A 16 0.21 -4.94 -8.51
N VAL A 17 -0.17 -6.17 -8.87
CA VAL A 17 -0.99 -6.97 -7.97
C VAL A 17 -0.15 -7.10 -6.71
N ALA A 18 -0.55 -6.44 -5.63
CA ALA A 18 0.15 -6.50 -4.36
C ALA A 18 0.24 -7.97 -3.93
N LYS A 19 1.41 -8.59 -4.18
CA LYS A 19 1.69 -9.95 -3.72
C LYS A 19 1.57 -9.91 -2.20
N ARG A 20 0.60 -10.65 -1.65
CA ARG A 20 0.46 -10.79 -0.20
C ARG A 20 1.78 -11.37 0.34
N ARG A 21 2.54 -10.54 1.05
CA ARG A 21 3.78 -10.91 1.73
C ARG A 21 3.63 -10.59 3.20
N SER A 22 4.18 -11.43 4.07
CA SER A 22 4.26 -11.12 5.49
C SER A 22 5.36 -10.08 5.72
N ALA A 23 5.22 -9.30 6.79
CA ALA A 23 6.27 -8.37 7.24
C ALA A 23 7.63 -9.08 7.43
N ALA A 24 7.60 -10.32 7.95
CA ALA A 24 8.80 -11.14 8.11
C ALA A 24 9.50 -11.45 6.77
N THR A 25 8.74 -11.77 5.71
CA THR A 25 9.31 -11.98 4.38
C THR A 25 9.90 -10.69 3.82
N VAL A 26 9.17 -9.56 3.92
CA VAL A 26 9.66 -8.25 3.45
C VAL A 26 10.96 -7.86 4.15
N GLY A 27 11.05 -8.08 5.47
CA GLY A 27 12.25 -7.81 6.24
C GLY A 27 13.46 -8.67 5.84
N ARG A 28 13.26 -9.99 5.65
CA ARG A 28 14.34 -10.91 5.20
C ARG A 28 14.90 -10.55 3.83
N GLU A 29 14.07 -10.00 2.95
CA GLU A 29 14.45 -9.57 1.60
C GLU A 29 15.04 -8.14 1.57
N GLY A 30 15.29 -7.52 2.74
CA GLY A 30 15.85 -6.18 2.84
C GLY A 30 14.86 -5.04 2.53
N GLY A 31 13.58 -5.36 2.34
CA GLY A 31 12.53 -4.39 2.14
C GLY A 31 12.23 -3.54 3.38
N ARG A 32 11.35 -2.56 3.22
CA ARG A 32 10.81 -1.73 4.31
C ARG A 32 9.29 -1.92 4.35
N PHE A 33 8.74 -1.90 5.55
CA PHE A 33 7.30 -2.01 5.77
C PHE A 33 6.88 -1.10 6.94
N VAL A 34 5.62 -0.70 6.92
CA VAL A 34 4.95 -0.01 8.03
C VAL A 34 3.81 -0.91 8.49
N SER A 35 3.72 -1.15 9.79
CA SER A 35 2.61 -1.88 10.40
C SER A 35 1.68 -0.90 11.11
N LEU A 36 0.39 -0.93 10.78
CA LEU A 36 -0.65 -0.20 11.49
C LEU A 36 -1.38 -1.21 12.39
N ILE A 37 -1.28 -1.04 13.71
CA ILE A 37 -1.93 -1.90 14.69
C ILE A 37 -2.89 -1.03 15.49
N GLY A 38 -4.17 -1.42 15.50
CA GLY A 38 -5.20 -0.79 16.33
C GLY A 38 -5.34 -1.49 17.68
N ALA A 39 -6.19 -0.94 18.55
CA ALA A 39 -6.47 -1.46 19.89
C ALA A 39 -7.95 -1.82 20.08
N ASN A 40 -8.58 -2.44 19.06
CA ASN A 40 -9.99 -2.79 19.16
C ASN A 40 -10.19 -4.00 20.10
N GLU A 41 -11.26 -3.98 20.90
CA GLU A 41 -11.56 -5.02 21.91
C GLU A 41 -12.01 -6.36 21.29
N TRP A 42 -12.42 -6.33 20.02
CA TRP A 42 -12.97 -7.48 19.31
C TRP A 42 -11.94 -8.17 18.43
N PHE A 43 -10.65 -7.83 18.47
CA PHE A 43 -9.65 -8.43 17.60
C PHE A 43 -9.66 -9.97 17.72
N HIS A 44 -9.75 -10.67 16.58
CA HIS A 44 -10.00 -12.13 16.47
C HIS A 44 -11.38 -12.65 16.91
N ASN A 45 -12.31 -11.79 17.31
CA ASN A 45 -13.67 -12.15 17.65
C ASN A 45 -14.60 -12.05 16.41
N PRO A 46 -15.61 -12.94 16.27
CA PRO A 46 -16.62 -12.81 15.21
C PRO A 46 -17.36 -11.47 15.18
N ARG A 47 -17.37 -10.71 16.28
CA ARG A 47 -17.93 -9.36 16.39
C ARG A 47 -17.06 -8.26 15.77
N ASP A 48 -15.82 -8.53 15.38
CA ASP A 48 -14.95 -7.58 14.66
C ASP A 48 -15.41 -7.40 13.22
N ARG A 49 -16.60 -6.82 13.06
CA ARG A 49 -17.28 -6.62 11.78
C ARG A 49 -17.98 -5.27 11.77
N TRP A 50 -18.08 -4.73 10.58
CA TRP A 50 -19.01 -3.64 10.30
C TRP A 50 -20.46 -4.12 10.50
N PRO A 51 -21.38 -3.27 10.98
CA PRO A 51 -21.19 -1.86 11.35
C PRO A 51 -20.68 -1.65 12.77
N ASP A 52 -20.73 -2.68 13.62
CA ASP A 52 -20.69 -2.50 15.07
C ASP A 52 -19.27 -2.23 15.60
N ALA A 53 -18.25 -2.88 15.06
CA ALA A 53 -16.87 -2.76 15.54
C ALA A 53 -15.99 -1.80 14.71
N VAL A 54 -16.51 -1.28 13.58
CA VAL A 54 -15.71 -0.52 12.61
C VAL A 54 -16.04 0.98 12.68
N ASN A 55 -15.10 1.77 13.19
CA ASN A 55 -15.18 3.23 13.13
C ASN A 55 -14.77 3.75 11.74
N VAL A 56 -15.75 4.10 10.91
CA VAL A 56 -15.55 4.59 9.54
C VAL A 56 -14.65 5.81 9.48
N GLY A 57 -14.86 6.80 10.36
CA GLY A 57 -14.07 8.03 10.38
C GLY A 57 -12.60 7.77 10.71
N ALA A 58 -12.32 6.83 11.61
CA ALA A 58 -10.95 6.40 11.87
C ALA A 58 -10.33 5.71 10.65
N VAL A 59 -11.04 4.78 10.01
CA VAL A 59 -10.59 4.11 8.78
C VAL A 59 -10.28 5.12 7.68
N SER A 60 -11.14 6.12 7.47
CA SER A 60 -10.91 7.18 6.47
C SER A 60 -9.63 7.98 6.72
N ARG A 61 -9.32 8.31 7.99
CA ARG A 61 -8.06 9.00 8.34
C ARG A 61 -6.84 8.14 8.04
N PHE A 62 -6.87 6.85 8.39
CA PHE A 62 -5.77 5.93 8.06
C PHE A 62 -5.62 5.73 6.55
N ALA A 63 -6.72 5.61 5.81
CA ALA A 63 -6.70 5.50 4.36
C ALA A 63 -6.06 6.73 3.71
N LYS A 64 -6.42 7.94 4.17
CA LYS A 64 -5.80 9.19 3.72
C LYS A 64 -4.30 9.21 4.04
N GLY A 65 -3.91 8.91 5.27
CA GLY A 65 -2.49 8.92 5.67
C GLY A 65 -1.64 7.92 4.87
N ALA A 66 -2.17 6.73 4.59
CA ALA A 66 -1.49 5.74 3.75
C ALA A 66 -1.32 6.24 2.30
N ALA A 67 -2.33 6.91 1.73
CA ALA A 67 -2.24 7.51 0.40
C ALA A 67 -1.23 8.66 0.36
N ASP A 68 -1.24 9.53 1.37
CA ASP A 68 -0.29 10.64 1.49
C ASP A 68 1.15 10.13 1.62
N LEU A 69 1.38 9.06 2.40
CA LEU A 69 2.69 8.39 2.51
C LEU A 69 3.15 7.83 1.16
N ALA A 70 2.27 7.13 0.44
CA ALA A 70 2.60 6.57 -0.86
C ALA A 70 3.00 7.67 -1.87
N LEU A 71 2.27 8.79 -1.87
CA LEU A 71 2.59 9.95 -2.71
C LEU A 71 3.94 10.57 -2.32
N ALA A 72 4.20 10.75 -1.02
CA ALA A 72 5.46 11.30 -0.54
C ALA A 72 6.66 10.43 -0.95
N VAL A 73 6.56 9.11 -0.81
CA VAL A 73 7.60 8.17 -1.23
C VAL A 73 7.80 8.20 -2.75
N ALA A 74 6.72 8.24 -3.54
CA ALA A 74 6.81 8.33 -4.99
C ALA A 74 7.56 9.60 -5.45
N ASN A 75 7.29 10.74 -4.80
CA ASN A 75 7.91 12.02 -5.09
C ASN A 75 9.37 12.15 -4.60
N GLN A 76 9.80 11.32 -3.64
CA GLN A 76 11.22 11.26 -3.23
C GLN A 76 12.09 10.45 -4.20
N LEU A 77 11.46 9.66 -5.07
CA LEU A 77 12.14 8.80 -6.05
C LEU A 77 12.20 9.42 -7.46
N SER A 78 11.62 10.60 -7.66
CA SER A 78 11.67 11.41 -8.88
C SER A 78 12.72 12.52 -8.78
#